data_AF-A0A238KTE4-F1
#
_entry.id   AF-A0A238KTE4-F1
#
_cell.length_a   1.000
_cell.length_b   1.000
_cell.length_c   1.000
_cell.angle_alpha   90.00
_cell.angle_beta   90.00
_cell.angle_gamma   90.00
#
_symmetry.space_group_name_H-M   'P 1'
#
loop_
_entity.id
_entity.type
_entity.pdbx_description
1 polymer ?
#
loop_
_entity_poly.entity_id
_entity_poly.type
_entity_poly.pdbx_seq_one_letter_code
_entity_poly.pdbx_strand_id
1 'polypeptide(L)'
;MIIDNGSYGSTGDQPTYAGKKTKLENVAEACGCENVVVCQDVDTGKTLQAAIDSKQMTVIVVKCDSGNIKLPVITMDPVVIRDRFMKAVTS
;
A
#
# COMPACT_ATOMS: atom_id res chain seq x y z
N MET A 1 -8.37 -3.37 -4.52
CA MET A 1 -8.03 -2.46 -3.41
C MET A 1 -6.70 -1.81 -3.73
N ILE A 2 -6.58 -0.50 -3.47
CA ILE A 2 -5.40 0.32 -3.73
C ILE A 2 -5.03 0.98 -2.40
N ILE A 3 -3.78 0.81 -1.97
CA ILE A 3 -3.23 1.56 -0.83
C ILE A 3 -2.56 2.80 -1.40
N ASP A 4 -3.17 3.95 -1.20
CA ASP A 4 -2.71 5.24 -1.69
C ASP A 4 -2.09 6.03 -0.52
N ASN A 5 -0.79 5.83 -0.35
CA ASN A 5 0.05 6.57 0.60
C ASN A 5 0.71 7.80 -0.03
N GLY A 6 0.42 8.09 -1.31
CA GLY A 6 0.99 9.22 -2.03
C GLY A 6 2.50 9.17 -2.27
N SER A 7 3.19 8.05 -2.05
CA SER A 7 4.66 7.97 -2.19
C SER A 7 5.20 6.63 -2.71
N TYR A 8 6.38 6.67 -3.33
CA TYR A 8 7.16 5.49 -3.71
C TYR A 8 8.03 5.04 -2.53
N GLY A 9 7.52 4.13 -1.70
CA GLY A 9 8.24 3.65 -0.52
C GLY A 9 9.62 3.07 -0.83
N SER A 10 9.79 2.44 -1.99
CA SER A 10 11.07 1.83 -2.42
C SER A 10 12.16 2.84 -2.79
N THR A 11 11.81 4.11 -3.01
CA THR A 11 12.77 5.17 -3.38
C THR A 11 12.96 6.21 -2.28
N GLY A 12 12.66 5.84 -1.04
CA GLY A 12 12.75 6.74 0.12
C GLY A 12 11.57 7.71 0.21
N ASP A 13 10.36 7.20 -0.01
CA ASP A 13 9.10 7.95 0.11
C ASP A 13 9.00 9.18 -0.81
N GLN A 14 9.56 9.11 -2.02
CA GLN A 14 9.39 10.17 -3.02
C GLN A 14 7.90 10.32 -3.40
N PRO A 15 7.37 11.55 -3.53
CA PRO A 15 5.95 11.76 -3.75
C PRO A 15 5.51 11.27 -5.14
N THR A 16 4.40 10.53 -5.20
CA THR A 16 3.75 10.17 -6.46
C THR A 16 2.84 11.31 -6.95
N TYR A 17 2.28 11.17 -8.15
CA TYR A 17 1.23 12.10 -8.60
C TYR A 17 -0.08 11.93 -7.81
N ALA A 18 -0.32 10.74 -7.23
CA ALA A 18 -1.44 10.50 -6.33
C ALA A 18 -1.28 11.23 -4.99
N GLY A 19 -0.04 11.37 -4.50
CA GLY A 19 0.30 12.27 -3.39
C GLY A 19 0.22 13.76 -3.72
N LYS A 20 -0.16 14.12 -4.95
CA LYS A 20 -0.32 15.51 -5.40
C LYS A 20 -1.78 15.81 -5.75
N LYS A 21 -2.15 15.65 -7.02
CA LYS A 21 -3.46 16.05 -7.54
C LYS A 21 -4.24 14.89 -8.15
N THR A 22 -3.59 13.76 -8.44
CA THR A 22 -4.24 12.62 -9.05
C THR A 22 -5.10 11.91 -8.02
N LYS A 23 -6.40 11.82 -8.29
CA LYS A 23 -7.36 11.06 -7.49
C LYS A 23 -7.58 9.71 -8.15
N LEU A 24 -7.05 8.65 -7.54
CA LEU A 24 -7.17 7.29 -8.08
C LEU A 24 -8.64 6.82 -8.10
N GLU A 25 -9.46 7.35 -7.20
CA GLU A 25 -10.91 7.16 -7.20
C GLU A 25 -11.55 7.70 -8.48
N ASN A 26 -11.22 8.93 -8.89
CA ASN A 26 -11.73 9.52 -10.13
C ASN A 26 -11.23 8.76 -11.37
N VAL A 27 -10.00 8.24 -11.34
CA VAL A 27 -9.45 7.43 -12.44
C VAL A 27 -10.23 6.12 -12.57
N ALA A 28 -10.52 5.44 -11.46
CA ALA A 28 -11.30 4.20 -11.46
C ALA A 28 -12.72 4.43 -12.01
N GLU A 29 -13.39 5.49 -11.55
CA GLU A 29 -14.71 5.90 -12.05
C GLU A 29 -14.66 6.19 -13.56
N ALA A 30 -13.68 6.96 -14.03
CA ALA A 30 -13.51 7.28 -15.45
C ALA A 30 -13.22 6.04 -16.32
N CYS A 31 -12.65 4.97 -15.74
CA CYS A 31 -12.44 3.69 -16.40
C CYS A 31 -13.67 2.77 -16.36
N GLY A 32 -14.82 3.23 -15.85
CA GLY A 32 -16.07 2.47 -15.82
C GLY A 32 -16.24 1.56 -14.61
N CYS A 33 -15.48 1.77 -13.53
CA CYS A 33 -15.74 1.06 -12.27
C CYS A 33 -16.98 1.68 -11.61
N GLU A 34 -18.08 0.92 -11.54
CA GLU A 34 -19.36 1.41 -11.02
C GLU A 34 -19.36 1.63 -9.51
N ASN A 35 -18.63 0.80 -8.75
CA ASN A 35 -18.53 0.92 -7.30
C ASN A 35 -17.09 1.24 -6.87
N VAL A 36 -16.86 2.52 -6.58
CA VAL A 36 -15.58 3.04 -6.08
C VAL A 36 -15.80 3.59 -4.67
N VAL A 37 -15.03 3.08 -3.71
CA VAL A 37 -15.13 3.48 -2.30
C VAL A 37 -13.80 4.04 -1.84
N VAL A 38 -13.82 5.21 -1.23
CA VAL A 38 -12.65 5.80 -0.57
C VAL A 38 -12.80 5.65 0.94
N CYS A 39 -11.76 5.14 1.62
CA CYS A 39 -11.73 5.07 3.08
C CYS A 39 -10.37 5.51 3.62
N GLN A 40 -10.32 5.85 4.90
CA GLN A 40 -9.06 5.99 5.62
C GLN A 40 -8.54 4.62 6.04
N ASP A 41 -7.24 4.50 6.27
CA ASP A 41 -6.57 3.28 6.70
C ASP A 41 -7.21 2.62 7.93
N VAL A 42 -7.58 3.42 8.94
CA VAL A 42 -8.25 2.98 10.18
C VAL A 42 -9.59 2.28 9.93
N ASP A 43 -10.26 2.58 8.82
CA ASP A 43 -11.58 2.03 8.47
C ASP A 43 -11.48 0.86 7.47
N THR A 44 -10.28 0.57 6.95
CA THR A 44 -10.06 -0.41 5.87
C THR A 44 -10.72 -1.76 6.15
N GLY A 45 -10.59 -2.28 7.37
CA GLY A 45 -11.17 -3.57 7.73
C GLY A 45 -12.69 -3.61 7.58
N LYS A 46 -13.38 -2.54 8.01
CA LYS A 46 -14.83 -2.42 7.89
C LYS A 46 -15.25 -2.25 6.43
N THR A 47 -14.57 -1.38 5.68
CA THR A 47 -14.85 -1.13 4.26
C THR A 47 -14.63 -2.37 3.41
N LEU A 48 -13.56 -3.11 3.67
CA LEU A 48 -13.28 -4.37 2.99
C LEU A 48 -14.36 -5.41 3.25
N GLN A 49 -14.77 -5.58 4.52
CA GLN A 49 -15.83 -6.53 4.86
C GLN A 49 -17.15 -6.17 4.18
N ALA A 50 -17.56 -4.90 4.21
CA ALA A 50 -18.77 -4.43 3.53
C ALA A 50 -18.71 -4.66 2.00
N ALA A 51 -17.54 -4.45 1.38
CA ALA A 51 -17.36 -4.70 -0.05
C ALA A 51 -17.48 -6.20 -0.38
N ILE A 52 -16.91 -7.09 0.43
CA ILE A 52 -17.04 -8.55 0.27
C ILE A 52 -18.50 -8.98 0.42
N ASP A 53 -19.17 -8.52 1.48
CA ASP A 53 -20.56 -8.86 1.79
C ASP A 53 -21.53 -8.38 0.71
N SER A 54 -21.22 -7.26 0.04
CA SER A 54 -22.03 -6.70 -1.04
C SER A 54 -22.11 -7.62 -2.28
N LYS A 55 -21.13 -8.52 -2.46
CA LYS A 55 -20.95 -9.35 -3.67
C LYS A 55 -20.91 -8.52 -4.97
N GLN A 56 -20.52 -7.25 -4.89
CA GLN A 56 -20.34 -6.36 -6.02
C GLN A 56 -18.85 -6.13 -6.28
N MET A 57 -18.46 -6.08 -7.55
CA MET A 57 -17.11 -5.66 -7.92
C MET A 57 -16.86 -4.25 -7.37
N THR A 58 -15.87 -4.10 -6.49
CA THR A 58 -15.64 -2.83 -5.78
C THR A 58 -14.16 -2.44 -5.84
N VAL A 59 -13.88 -1.22 -6.28
CA VAL A 59 -12.55 -0.62 -6.17
C VAL A 59 -12.50 0.18 -4.87
N ILE A 60 -11.67 -0.28 -3.92
CA ILE A 60 -11.42 0.45 -2.68
C ILE A 60 -10.12 1.22 -2.81
N VAL A 61 -10.15 2.53 -2.63
CA VAL A 61 -8.96 3.41 -2.52
C VAL A 61 -8.79 3.76 -1.05
N VAL A 62 -7.78 3.16 -0.41
CA VAL A 62 -7.45 3.38 0.99
C VAL A 62 -6.43 4.52 1.06
N LYS A 63 -6.82 5.65 1.65
CA LYS A 63 -5.91 6.76 1.92
C LYS A 63 -5.15 6.47 3.21
N CYS A 64 -3.84 6.70 3.19
CA CYS A 64 -2.97 6.53 4.34
C CYS A 64 -1.82 7.52 4.30
N ASP A 65 -1.20 7.76 5.45
CA ASP A 65 -0.07 8.66 5.54
C ASP A 65 1.18 8.07 4.85
N SER A 66 1.95 8.94 4.19
CA SER A 66 3.24 8.55 3.63
C SER A 66 4.24 8.27 4.74
N GLY A 67 5.09 7.27 4.51
CA GLY A 67 6.23 6.97 5.35
C GLY A 67 6.22 5.55 5.86
N ASN A 68 7.41 5.05 6.13
CA ASN A 68 7.59 3.83 6.91
C ASN A 68 7.90 4.17 8.37
N ILE A 69 7.66 3.19 9.25
CA ILE A 69 8.21 3.25 10.61
C ILE A 69 9.72 3.46 10.52
N LYS A 70 10.26 4.37 11.35
CA LYS A 70 11.70 4.62 11.41
C LYS A 70 12.39 3.42 12.05
N LEU A 71 12.89 2.52 11.21
CA LEU A 71 13.70 1.40 11.65
C LEU A 71 15.17 1.83 11.77
N PRO A 72 15.90 1.33 12.78
CA PRO A 72 17.34 1.57 12.85
C PRO A 72 18.02 0.95 11.63
N VAL A 73 19.14 1.55 11.21
CA VAL A 73 20.01 0.95 10.20
C VAL A 73 20.46 -0.41 10.71
N ILE A 74 20.34 -1.44 9.86
CA ILE A 74 20.81 -2.79 10.19
C ILE A 74 22.32 -2.71 10.47
N THR A 75 22.73 -3.10 11.67
CA THR A 75 24.13 -3.07 12.11
C THR A 75 24.96 -4.23 11.55
N MET A 76 24.30 -5.20 10.91
CA MET A 76 24.93 -6.37 10.31
C MET A 76 25.51 -6.05 8.94
N ASP A 77 26.76 -6.44 8.71
CA ASP A 77 27.40 -6.34 7.40
C ASP A 77 26.61 -7.13 6.34
N PRO A 78 26.46 -6.60 5.09
CA PRO A 78 25.73 -7.29 4.02
C PRO A 78 26.18 -8.73 3.75
N VAL A 79 27.47 -9.04 3.90
CA VAL A 79 28.00 -10.41 3.73
C VAL A 79 27.43 -11.35 4.79
N VAL A 80 27.33 -10.89 6.04
CA VAL A 80 26.78 -11.67 7.15
C VAL A 80 25.28 -11.89 6.97
N ILE A 81 24.55 -10.90 6.45
CA ILE A 81 23.12 -11.03 6.12
C ILE A 81 22.91 -12.14 5.09
N ARG A 82 23.68 -12.11 3.98
CA ARG A 82 23.64 -13.13 2.93
C ARG A 82 23.94 -14.51 3.49
N ASP A 83 25.04 -14.66 4.24
CA ASP A 83 25.48 -15.95 4.76
C ASP A 83 24.44 -16.55 5.74
N ARG A 84 23.82 -15.71 6.57
CA ARG A 84 22.73 -16.12 7.46
C ARG A 84 21.52 -16.64 6.66
N PHE A 85 21.13 -15.93 5.61
CA PHE A 85 20.02 -16.34 4.76
C PHE A 85 20.31 -17.69 4.08
N MET A 86 21.48 -17.84 3.46
CA MET A 86 21.84 -19.08 2.77
C MET A 86 21.87 -20.29 3.71
N LYS A 87 22.37 -20.14 4.93
CA LYS A 87 22.34 -21.21 5.94
C LYS A 87 20.92 -21.65 6.31
N ALA A 88 20.00 -20.68 6.46
CA ALA A 88 18.60 -20.95 6.80
C ALA A 88 17.81 -21.60 5.66
N VAL A 89 18.23 -21.39 4.40
CA VAL A 89 17.60 -22.04 3.23
C VAL A 89 18.05 -23.49 3.08
N THR A 90 19.28 -23.82 3.50
CA THR A 90 19.85 -25.17 3.41
C THR A 90 19.54 -26.07 4.62
N SER A 91 18.85 -25.55 5.63
CA SER A 91 18.39 -26.28 6.82
C SER A 91 16.96 -26.76 6.65
#